data_AF-A0A7C2QSM8-F1
#
_entry.id   AF-A0A7C2QSM8-F1
#
_cell.length_a   1.000
_cell.length_b   1.000
_cell.length_c   1.000
_cell.angle_alpha   90.00
_cell.angle_beta   90.00
_cell.angle_gamma   90.00
#
_symmetry.space_group_name_H-M   'P 1'
#
loop_
_entity.id
_entity.type
_entity.pdbx_description
1 polymer ?
#
loop_
_entity_poly.entity_id
_entity_poly.type
_entity_poly.pdbx_seq_one_letter_code
_entity_poly.pdbx_strand_id
1 'polypeptide(L)'
;MRILPASIFLLLASGAAGAALAQAPAPPASPPASAGPGVVTQGSGNVSIGGLPAARKGDATDGGSVVQGSKNVFINGKPAATTGDRTDCGGVVVGGGGGVFINGKPVARAGDLTTGCPGK
;
A
#
# COMPACT_ATOMS: atom_id res chain seq x y z
N MET A 1 -70.17 -39.17 8.81
CA MET A 1 -70.70 -38.02 8.05
C MET A 1 -69.53 -37.10 7.73
N ARG A 2 -69.40 -36.71 6.45
CA ARG A 2 -68.42 -35.77 5.83
C ARG A 2 -67.03 -36.38 5.57
N ILE A 3 -66.72 -36.92 4.39
CA ILE A 3 -66.57 -36.32 3.03
C ILE A 3 -65.45 -35.27 2.98
N LEU A 4 -64.33 -35.64 2.35
CA LEU A 4 -63.72 -34.88 1.25
C LEU A 4 -62.75 -35.81 0.47
N PRO A 5 -62.98 -36.05 -0.83
CA PRO A 5 -62.09 -36.85 -1.66
C PRO A 5 -60.92 -36.03 -2.21
N ALA A 6 -59.85 -36.77 -2.52
CA ALA A 6 -58.63 -36.33 -3.15
C ALA A 6 -58.88 -35.41 -4.36
N SER A 7 -58.39 -34.16 -4.27
CA SER A 7 -58.35 -33.22 -5.38
C SER A 7 -57.09 -33.45 -6.20
N ILE A 8 -57.28 -34.26 -7.23
CA ILE A 8 -56.82 -34.11 -8.62
C ILE A 8 -56.00 -32.85 -8.94
N PHE A 9 -54.76 -33.13 -9.36
CA PHE A 9 -54.04 -32.62 -10.54
C PHE A 9 -54.53 -31.32 -11.19
N LEU A 10 -53.64 -30.31 -11.21
CA LEU A 10 -53.37 -29.57 -12.44
C LEU A 10 -51.91 -29.09 -12.47
N LEU A 11 -51.14 -29.66 -13.40
CA LEU A 11 -49.83 -29.13 -13.81
C LEU A 11 -50.00 -27.74 -14.40
N LEU A 12 -49.25 -26.76 -13.90
CA LEU A 12 -48.75 -25.67 -14.73
C LEU A 12 -47.24 -25.54 -14.52
N ALA A 13 -46.50 -26.17 -15.43
CA ALA A 13 -45.12 -25.82 -15.69
C ALA A 13 -45.14 -24.50 -16.48
N SER A 14 -44.77 -23.40 -15.82
CA SER A 14 -44.41 -22.15 -16.48
C SER A 14 -42.98 -21.81 -16.11
N GLY A 15 -42.07 -22.12 -17.04
CA GLY A 15 -40.74 -21.56 -17.04
C GLY A 15 -40.80 -20.05 -17.26
N ALA A 16 -39.91 -19.33 -16.59
CA ALA A 16 -39.54 -17.98 -16.95
C ALA A 16 -38.02 -17.85 -16.83
N ALA A 17 -37.45 -17.41 -17.95
CA ALA A 17 -36.03 -17.32 -18.23
C ALA A 17 -35.29 -16.40 -17.25
N GLY A 18 -34.03 -16.74 -17.02
CA GLY A 18 -33.11 -15.95 -16.22
C GLY A 18 -32.90 -14.55 -16.79
N ALA A 19 -32.81 -13.59 -15.88
CA ALA A 19 -32.16 -12.31 -16.11
C ALA A 19 -30.88 -12.32 -15.27
N ALA A 20 -29.80 -12.83 -15.85
CA ALA A 20 -28.47 -12.52 -15.36
C ALA A 20 -28.26 -11.03 -15.56
N LEU A 21 -28.26 -10.26 -14.47
CA LEU A 21 -27.81 -8.88 -14.50
C LEU A 21 -26.32 -8.90 -14.83
N ALA A 22 -26.01 -8.66 -16.10
CA ALA A 22 -24.65 -8.40 -16.54
C ALA A 22 -24.17 -7.15 -15.80
N GLN A 23 -23.33 -7.35 -14.79
CA GLN A 23 -22.58 -6.29 -14.14
C GLN A 23 -21.75 -5.63 -15.25
N ALA A 24 -22.06 -4.37 -15.58
CA ALA A 24 -21.21 -3.61 -16.48
C ALA A 24 -19.78 -3.59 -15.90
N PRO A 25 -18.73 -3.79 -16.70
CA PRO A 25 -17.37 -3.59 -16.21
C PRO A 25 -17.24 -2.14 -15.75
N ALA A 26 -16.80 -1.94 -14.51
CA ALA A 26 -16.42 -0.62 -14.03
C ALA A 26 -15.44 0.01 -15.04
N PRO A 27 -15.50 1.34 -15.30
CA PRO A 27 -14.45 1.98 -16.08
C PRO A 27 -13.09 1.62 -15.45
N PRO A 28 -12.02 1.42 -16.23
CA PRO A 28 -10.70 1.25 -15.65
C PRO A 28 -10.47 2.44 -14.73
N ALA A 29 -10.27 2.16 -13.44
CA ALA A 29 -9.95 3.19 -12.47
C ALA A 29 -8.80 4.01 -13.07
N SER A 30 -9.04 5.29 -13.33
CA SER A 30 -7.99 6.22 -13.71
C SER A 30 -6.80 5.96 -12.78
N PRO A 31 -5.55 5.82 -13.29
CA PRO A 31 -4.41 5.66 -12.40
C PRO A 31 -4.49 6.78 -11.36
N PRO A 32 -4.39 6.47 -10.06
CA PRO A 32 -4.52 7.49 -9.02
C PRO A 32 -3.57 8.62 -9.39
N ALA A 33 -4.12 9.82 -9.52
CA ALA A 33 -3.39 11.02 -9.89
C ALA A 33 -2.08 11.01 -9.10
N SER A 34 -0.97 10.91 -9.82
CA SER A 34 0.34 10.80 -9.23
C SER A 34 0.62 12.11 -8.50
N ALA A 35 0.40 12.11 -7.19
CA ALA A 35 1.13 12.99 -6.30
C ALA A 35 2.60 12.86 -6.71
N GLY A 36 3.25 13.98 -7.01
CA GLY A 36 4.62 13.96 -7.52
C GLY A 36 5.57 13.15 -6.62
N PRO A 37 6.72 12.71 -7.14
CA PRO A 37 7.71 12.00 -6.33
C PRO A 37 8.02 12.82 -5.07
N GLY A 38 7.91 12.19 -3.90
CA GLY A 38 8.34 12.80 -2.64
C GLY A 38 9.80 12.49 -2.36
N VAL A 39 10.36 13.09 -1.31
CA VAL A 39 11.71 12.79 -0.82
C VAL A 39 11.74 12.57 0.69
N VAL A 40 12.72 11.81 1.16
CA VAL A 40 13.06 11.73 2.58
C VAL A 40 13.83 12.99 2.97
N THR A 41 13.30 13.80 3.88
CA THR A 41 13.86 15.13 4.21
C THR A 41 14.70 15.15 5.47
N GLN A 42 14.61 14.11 6.30
CA GLN A 42 15.38 13.98 7.55
C GLN A 42 16.12 12.64 7.63
N GLY A 43 17.07 12.58 8.57
CA GLY A 43 17.86 11.40 8.84
C GLY A 43 18.52 11.46 10.23
N SER A 44 19.46 10.54 10.47
CA SER A 44 20.33 10.56 11.65
C SER A 44 21.20 11.82 11.71
N GLY A 45 21.37 12.38 12.91
CA GLY A 45 22.25 13.54 13.12
C GLY A 45 23.74 13.22 13.14
N ASN A 46 24.13 11.94 13.19
CA ASN A 46 25.54 11.53 13.33
C ASN A 46 25.92 10.24 12.60
N VAL A 47 24.98 9.60 11.89
CA VAL A 47 25.25 8.43 11.06
C VAL A 47 24.95 8.78 9.61
N SER A 48 25.97 8.69 8.77
CA SER A 48 25.88 9.03 7.34
C SER A 48 26.24 7.81 6.48
N ILE A 49 25.58 7.67 5.34
CA ILE A 49 25.78 6.59 4.37
C ILE A 49 25.99 7.21 3.00
N GLY A 50 27.15 6.96 2.38
CA GLY A 50 27.51 7.64 1.12
C GLY A 50 27.45 9.17 1.22
N GLY A 51 27.83 9.72 2.38
CA GLY A 51 27.86 11.16 2.64
C GLY A 51 26.53 11.81 3.06
N LEU A 52 25.41 11.08 3.03
CA LEU A 52 24.09 11.60 3.39
C LEU A 52 23.58 11.01 4.71
N PRO A 53 22.81 11.76 5.52
CA PRO A 53 22.21 11.25 6.76
C PRO A 53 21.42 9.95 6.54
N ALA A 54 21.64 8.94 7.36
CA ALA A 54 20.92 7.67 7.26
C ALA A 54 19.46 7.82 7.73
N ALA A 55 18.50 7.36 6.93
CA ALA A 55 17.08 7.45 7.27
C ALA A 55 16.65 6.31 8.20
N ARG A 56 15.64 6.59 9.02
CA ARG A 56 15.14 5.73 10.09
C ARG A 56 13.63 5.85 10.19
N LYS A 57 13.00 4.88 10.85
CA LYS A 57 11.59 4.99 11.22
C LYS A 57 11.35 6.26 12.04
N GLY A 58 10.39 7.05 11.59
CA GLY A 58 9.98 8.34 12.14
C GLY A 58 10.68 9.54 11.51
N ASP A 59 11.66 9.35 10.62
CA ASP A 59 12.26 10.47 9.90
C ASP A 59 11.25 11.02 8.87
N ALA A 60 11.24 12.35 8.70
CA ALA A 60 10.27 13.05 7.87
C ALA A 60 10.53 12.85 6.36
N THR A 61 9.45 13.00 5.60
CA THR A 61 9.38 13.02 4.14
C THR A 61 8.53 14.22 3.71
N ASP A 62 8.52 14.57 2.42
CA ASP A 62 7.76 15.74 1.92
C ASP A 62 6.26 15.72 2.25
N GLY A 63 5.65 14.54 2.37
CA GLY A 63 4.22 14.41 2.64
C GLY A 63 3.89 13.61 3.89
N GLY A 64 4.87 13.39 4.78
CA GLY A 64 4.66 12.58 5.97
C GLY A 64 5.95 12.08 6.62
N SER A 65 5.96 10.84 7.08
CA SER A 65 7.09 10.21 7.79
C SER A 65 7.27 8.75 7.44
N VAL A 66 8.50 8.23 7.56
CA VAL A 66 8.77 6.80 7.36
C VAL A 66 8.21 6.00 8.53
N VAL A 67 7.30 5.06 8.29
CA VAL A 67 6.64 4.29 9.36
C VAL A 67 7.14 2.85 9.49
N GLN A 68 7.84 2.36 8.47
CA GLN A 68 8.47 1.04 8.46
C GLN A 68 10.00 1.14 8.51
N GLY A 69 10.64 0.02 8.80
CA GLY A 69 12.08 -0.08 8.93
C GLY A 69 12.50 -1.52 9.22
N SER A 70 13.81 -1.72 9.28
CA SER A 70 14.43 -2.99 9.61
C SER A 70 14.02 -3.49 11.00
N LYS A 71 13.77 -4.80 11.13
CA LYS A 71 13.36 -5.43 12.41
C LYS A 71 14.50 -5.57 13.42
N ASN A 72 15.74 -5.59 12.94
CA ASN A 72 16.92 -5.97 13.72
C ASN A 72 18.09 -4.99 13.60
N VAL A 73 18.06 -4.06 12.65
CA VAL A 73 19.11 -3.03 12.50
C VAL A 73 18.54 -1.69 12.91
N PHE A 74 19.23 -1.06 13.85
CA PHE A 74 18.83 0.21 14.46
C PHE A 74 19.91 1.26 14.27
N ILE A 75 19.51 2.49 13.96
CA ILE A 75 20.39 3.65 13.88
C ILE A 75 19.87 4.66 14.91
N ASN A 76 20.72 5.04 15.87
CA ASN A 76 20.35 5.82 17.06
C ASN A 76 19.10 5.27 17.79
N GLY A 77 19.00 3.95 17.93
CA GLY A 77 17.87 3.31 18.62
C GLY A 77 16.54 3.31 17.85
N LYS A 78 16.50 3.81 16.61
CA LYS A 78 15.33 3.71 15.72
C LYS A 78 15.59 2.68 14.61
N PRO A 79 14.59 1.89 14.19
CA PRO A 79 14.70 0.99 13.04
C PRO A 79 15.28 1.70 11.82
N ALA A 80 16.31 1.14 11.19
CA ALA A 80 16.88 1.71 9.97
C ALA A 80 15.88 1.61 8.80
N ALA A 81 15.72 2.68 8.04
CA ALA A 81 14.86 2.68 6.86
C ALA A 81 15.60 2.13 5.64
N THR A 82 14.87 1.45 4.77
CA THR A 82 15.36 0.75 3.58
C THR A 82 14.41 0.95 2.41
N THR A 83 14.89 0.70 1.20
CA THR A 83 14.04 0.73 0.01
C THR A 83 12.88 -0.29 0.14
N GLY A 84 11.68 0.20 -0.13
CA GLY A 84 10.41 -0.52 0.03
C GLY A 84 9.72 -0.31 1.37
N ASP A 85 10.32 0.43 2.31
CA ASP A 85 9.62 0.82 3.54
C ASP A 85 8.52 1.84 3.26
N ARG A 86 7.38 1.69 3.95
CA ARG A 86 6.22 2.57 3.82
C ARG A 86 6.39 3.89 4.56
N THR A 87 5.74 4.91 4.02
CA THR A 87 5.44 6.17 4.71
C THR A 87 4.01 6.16 5.27
N ASP A 88 3.75 7.00 6.27
CA ASP A 88 2.42 7.17 6.89
C ASP A 88 1.34 7.59 5.89
N CYS A 89 1.69 8.35 4.87
CA CYS A 89 0.77 8.80 3.84
C CYS A 89 0.48 7.74 2.77
N GLY A 90 1.00 6.52 2.91
CA GLY A 90 0.77 5.40 1.98
C GLY A 90 1.78 5.31 0.83
N GLY A 91 2.77 6.18 0.79
CA GLY A 91 3.90 6.09 -0.14
C GLY A 91 4.92 5.03 0.29
N VAL A 92 5.92 4.82 -0.57
CA VAL A 92 7.06 3.93 -0.29
C VAL A 92 8.38 4.57 -0.67
N VAL A 93 9.42 4.27 0.09
CA VAL A 93 10.80 4.70 -0.21
C VAL A 93 11.31 3.90 -1.40
N VAL A 94 11.73 4.58 -2.47
CA VAL A 94 12.22 3.95 -3.71
C VAL A 94 13.69 4.25 -3.97
N GLY A 95 14.18 5.38 -3.46
CA GLY A 95 15.60 5.67 -3.44
C GLY A 95 16.32 4.85 -2.39
N GLY A 96 17.59 4.62 -2.64
CA GLY A 96 18.51 3.97 -1.72
C GLY A 96 19.90 4.12 -2.30
N GLY A 97 20.88 4.48 -1.48
CA GLY A 97 22.19 4.83 -2.03
C GLY A 97 23.35 4.61 -1.08
N GLY A 98 24.55 4.79 -1.65
CA GLY A 98 25.81 4.57 -0.94
C GLY A 98 26.30 3.12 -0.92
N GLY A 99 25.68 2.20 -1.69
CA GLY A 99 26.14 0.82 -1.81
C GLY A 99 26.03 -0.02 -0.53
N VAL A 100 25.29 0.47 0.47
CA VAL A 100 25.07 -0.19 1.74
C VAL A 100 23.69 -0.85 1.77
N PHE A 101 23.66 -2.10 2.22
CA PHE A 101 22.44 -2.91 2.26
C PHE A 101 22.15 -3.38 3.68
N ILE A 102 20.88 -3.34 4.06
CA ILE A 102 20.35 -3.88 5.31
C ILE A 102 19.37 -5.00 4.95
N ASN A 103 19.65 -6.22 5.40
CA ASN A 103 18.84 -7.40 5.07
C ASN A 103 18.61 -7.58 3.55
N GLY A 104 19.62 -7.28 2.74
CA GLY A 104 19.55 -7.37 1.27
C GLY A 104 18.80 -6.23 0.58
N LYS A 105 18.30 -5.23 1.31
CA LYS A 105 17.66 -4.04 0.76
C LYS A 105 18.60 -2.84 0.84
N PRO A 106 18.69 -1.98 -0.19
CA PRO A 106 19.43 -0.74 -0.08
C PRO A 106 18.92 0.09 1.10
N VAL A 107 19.84 0.68 1.86
CA VAL A 107 19.48 1.57 2.96
C VAL A 107 19.00 2.92 2.42
N ALA A 108 17.98 3.47 3.07
CA ALA A 108 17.45 4.78 2.74
C ALA A 108 18.23 5.88 3.48
N ARG A 109 18.27 7.07 2.88
CA ARG A 109 19.01 8.25 3.35
C ARG A 109 18.18 9.51 3.12
N ALA A 110 18.51 10.58 3.82
CA ALA A 110 17.97 11.89 3.48
C ALA A 110 18.34 12.25 2.03
N GLY A 111 17.36 12.73 1.27
CA GLY A 111 17.42 13.00 -0.16
C GLY A 111 16.98 11.85 -1.06
N ASP A 112 16.80 10.62 -0.53
CA ASP A 112 16.32 9.50 -1.33
C ASP A 112 14.82 9.67 -1.67
N LEU A 113 14.45 9.27 -2.90
CA LEU A 113 13.09 9.43 -3.42
C LEU A 113 12.08 8.51 -2.73
N THR A 114 10.84 8.97 -2.66
CA THR A 114 9.65 8.19 -2.32
C THR A 114 8.63 8.28 -3.46
N THR A 115 7.67 7.36 -3.53
CA THR A 115 6.59 7.41 -4.54
C THR A 115 5.63 8.58 -4.36
N GLY A 116 5.85 9.46 -3.37
CA GLY A 116 4.88 10.48 -2.99
C GLY A 116 3.69 9.88 -2.24
N CYS A 117 2.77 10.75 -1.84
CA CYS A 117 1.62 10.40 -1.01
C CYS A 117 0.37 10.24 -1.88
N PRO A 118 -0.16 9.03 -2.09
CA PRO A 118 -1.36 8.84 -2.89
C PRO A 118 -2.54 9.60 -2.28
N GLY A 119 -3.13 10.54 -3.04
CA GLY A 119 -4.27 11.35 -2.60
C GLY A 119 -3.92 12.68 -1.91
N LYS A 120 -2.66 13.12 -1.98
CA LYS A 120 -2.23 14.48 -1.63
C LYS A 120 -1.84 15.27 -2.87
#